data_AF-A0A9D3YYT0-F1
#
_entry.id   AF-A0A9D3YYT0-F1
#
_cell.length_a   1.000
_cell.length_b   1.000
_cell.length_c   1.000
_cell.angle_alpha   90.00
_cell.angle_beta   90.00
_cell.angle_gamma   90.00
#
_symmetry.space_group_name_H-M   'P 1'
#
loop_
_entity.id
_entity.type
_entity.pdbx_description
1 polymer ?
#
loop_
_entity_poly.entity_id
_entity_poly.type
_entity_poly.pdbx_seq_one_letter_code
_entity_poly.pdbx_strand_id
1 'polypeptide(L)'
;MRVKHRDYVVTINQIKHANNELYVCAQVPTTITAISNLAKQHLGNINVALEHQRFCQSYQQIIDAKGWGDFLEIVPCEDENDIPVALFKAATTNNTKKTGAETSLISWSFVRC
;
A
#
# COMPACT_ATOMS: atom_id res chain seq x y z
N MET A 1 6.61 -31.50 -6.31
CA MET A 1 6.66 -30.13 -5.77
C MET A 1 6.18 -30.19 -4.32
N ARG A 2 6.99 -29.84 -3.32
CA ARG A 2 6.55 -29.84 -1.91
C ARG A 2 6.12 -28.42 -1.54
N VAL A 3 4.84 -28.21 -1.25
CA VAL A 3 4.35 -26.92 -0.73
C VAL A 3 4.69 -26.86 0.75
N LYS A 4 5.56 -25.94 1.16
CA LYS A 4 5.85 -25.68 2.58
C LYS A 4 4.68 -24.91 3.20
N HIS A 5 4.41 -25.15 4.48
CA HIS A 5 3.51 -24.31 5.28
C HIS A 5 3.95 -22.84 5.19
N ARG A 6 2.99 -21.91 5.08
CA ARG A 6 3.26 -20.49 4.94
C ARG A 6 2.33 -19.68 5.83
N ASP A 7 2.92 -19.01 6.81
CA ASP A 7 2.25 -18.03 7.64
C ASP A 7 2.24 -16.66 6.95
N TYR A 8 1.12 -15.96 7.05
CA TYR A 8 0.97 -14.59 6.57
C TYR A 8 0.80 -13.68 7.79
N VAL A 9 1.81 -12.84 8.03
CA VAL A 9 1.83 -11.89 9.15
C VAL A 9 1.62 -10.48 8.61
N VAL A 10 0.76 -9.72 9.28
CA VAL A 10 0.48 -8.32 8.95
C VAL A 10 0.80 -7.46 10.16
N THR A 11 1.52 -6.38 9.93
CA THR A 11 1.95 -5.43 10.97
C THR A 11 0.98 -4.25 10.99
N ILE A 12 0.47 -3.94 12.19
CA ILE A 12 -0.31 -2.72 12.44
C ILE A 12 0.67 -1.61 12.84
N ASN A 13 0.68 -0.52 12.09
CA ASN A 13 1.51 0.66 12.34
C ASN A 13 0.68 1.77 12.97
N GLN A 14 1.26 2.48 13.95
CA GLN A 14 0.70 3.67 14.54
C GLN A 14 1.27 4.91 13.82
N ILE A 15 0.40 5.76 13.29
CA ILE A 15 0.75 7.02 12.63
C ILE A 15 0.25 8.17 13.50
N LYS A 16 1.15 9.10 13.82
CA LYS A 16 0.85 10.35 14.52
C LYS A 16 1.00 11.51 13.55
N HIS A 17 -0.05 12.29 13.38
CA HIS A 17 -0.03 13.49 12.54
C HIS A 17 -0.73 14.65 13.24
N ALA A 18 0.03 15.70 13.57
CA ALA A 18 -0.40 16.80 14.44
C ALA A 18 -0.98 16.27 15.77
N ASN A 19 -2.28 16.43 16.01
CA ASN A 19 -2.98 15.99 17.22
C ASN A 19 -3.77 14.68 17.04
N ASN A 20 -3.70 14.07 15.84
CA ASN A 20 -4.46 12.87 15.51
C ASN A 20 -3.56 11.64 15.52
N GLU A 21 -4.14 10.54 15.97
CA GLU A 21 -3.51 9.23 15.99
C GLU A 21 -4.35 8.25 15.18
N LEU A 22 -3.67 7.45 14.36
CA LEU A 22 -4.29 6.50 13.44
C LEU A 22 -3.53 5.17 13.48
N TYR A 23 -4.25 4.05 13.42
CA TYR A 23 -3.67 2.72 13.29
C TYR A 23 -3.98 2.16 11.91
N VAL A 24 -2.96 1.73 11.17
CA VAL A 24 -3.10 1.24 9.78
C VAL A 24 -2.35 -0.05 9.54
N CYS A 25 -2.89 -0.91 8.68
CA CYS A 25 -2.15 -2.01 8.08
C CYS A 25 -1.57 -1.54 6.76
N ALA A 26 -0.30 -1.11 6.76
CA ALA A 26 0.36 -0.60 5.57
C ALA A 26 1.59 -1.45 5.24
N GLN A 27 1.74 -1.83 3.97
CA GLN A 27 2.90 -2.57 3.47
C GLN A 27 3.33 -2.04 2.10
N VAL A 28 4.64 -2.03 1.85
CA VAL A 28 5.16 -1.87 0.49
C VAL A 28 5.01 -3.23 -0.22
N PRO A 29 4.37 -3.31 -1.40
CA PRO A 29 4.26 -4.56 -2.13
C PRO A 29 5.64 -5.18 -2.39
N THR A 30 5.83 -6.44 -2.01
CA THR A 30 7.09 -7.15 -2.24
C THR A 30 7.51 -7.18 -3.72
N THR A 31 6.54 -7.13 -4.64
CA THR A 31 6.79 -7.01 -6.09
C THR A 31 7.46 -5.68 -6.46
N ILE A 32 7.08 -4.57 -5.82
CA ILE A 32 7.70 -3.25 -6.03
C ILE A 32 9.18 -3.30 -5.60
N THR A 33 9.45 -3.90 -4.43
CA THR A 33 10.83 -4.13 -3.96
C THR A 33 11.62 -5.03 -4.92
N ALA A 34 10.98 -6.08 -5.48
CA ALA A 34 11.62 -6.98 -6.43
C ALA A 34 12.00 -6.26 -7.73
N ILE A 35 11.12 -5.40 -8.28
CA ILE A 35 11.41 -4.58 -9.46
C ILE A 35 12.63 -3.69 -9.21
N SER A 36 12.68 -3.01 -8.06
CA SER A 36 13.81 -2.14 -7.70
C SER A 36 15.12 -2.93 -7.54
N ASN A 37 15.07 -4.12 -6.96
CA ASN A 37 16.23 -5.00 -6.82
C ASN A 37 16.73 -5.52 -8.17
N LEU A 38 15.83 -5.92 -9.06
CA LEU A 38 16.18 -6.35 -10.41
C LEU A 38 16.82 -5.20 -11.19
N ALA A 39 16.30 -3.98 -11.09
CA ALA A 39 16.88 -2.83 -11.76
C ALA A 39 18.32 -2.54 -11.31
N LYS A 40 18.62 -2.70 -10.02
CA LYS A 40 19.98 -2.61 -9.47
C LYS A 40 20.89 -3.71 -10.03
N GLN A 41 20.39 -4.94 -10.17
CA GLN A 41 21.16 -6.07 -10.70
C GLN A 41 21.44 -5.96 -12.20
N HIS A 42 20.51 -5.38 -12.97
CA HIS A 42 20.60 -5.25 -14.42
C HIS A 42 21.08 -3.86 -14.88
N LEU A 43 21.84 -3.14 -14.05
CA LEU A 43 22.47 -1.85 -14.37
C LEU A 43 21.52 -0.80 -14.99
N GLY A 44 20.26 -0.76 -14.55
CA GLY A 44 19.29 0.23 -15.05
C GLY A 44 18.65 -0.09 -16.40
N ASN A 45 18.83 -1.31 -16.95
CA ASN A 45 18.08 -1.76 -18.13
C ASN A 45 16.56 -1.90 -17.89
N ILE A 46 16.13 -1.75 -16.62
CA ILE A 46 14.73 -1.75 -16.22
C ILE A 46 14.34 -0.33 -15.88
N ASN A 47 13.33 0.19 -16.58
CA ASN A 47 12.69 1.44 -16.22
C ASN A 47 11.77 1.23 -15.00
N VAL A 48 12.33 1.42 -13.80
CA VAL A 48 11.65 1.17 -12.51
C VAL A 48 10.32 1.92 -12.41
N ALA A 49 10.31 3.20 -12.78
CA ALA A 49 9.11 4.03 -12.67
C ALA A 49 7.97 3.50 -13.55
N LEU A 50 8.28 3.09 -14.79
CA LEU A 50 7.32 2.50 -15.72
C LEU A 50 6.78 1.16 -15.20
N GLU A 51 7.66 0.28 -14.71
CA GLU A 51 7.26 -1.04 -14.22
C GLU A 51 6.43 -0.94 -12.93
N HIS A 52 6.77 -0.02 -12.01
CA HIS A 52 5.93 0.29 -10.87
C HIS A 52 4.56 0.83 -11.29
N GLN A 53 4.49 1.69 -12.31
CA GLN A 53 3.22 2.19 -12.86
C GLN A 53 2.36 1.07 -13.43
N ARG A 54 2.94 0.18 -14.23
CA ARG A 54 2.24 -0.99 -14.78
C ARG A 54 1.74 -1.92 -13.69
N PHE A 55 2.56 -2.16 -12.67
CA PHE A 55 2.16 -2.95 -11.50
C PHE A 55 0.95 -2.33 -10.79
N CYS A 56 1.02 -1.05 -10.41
CA CYS A 56 -0.08 -0.39 -9.71
C CYS A 56 -1.37 -0.37 -10.53
N GLN A 57 -1.29 -0.09 -11.84
CA GLN A 57 -2.46 -0.10 -12.73
C GLN A 57 -3.10 -1.47 -12.80
N SER A 58 -2.30 -2.52 -13.02
CA SER A 58 -2.80 -3.90 -13.09
C SER A 58 -3.40 -4.35 -11.75
N TYR A 59 -2.76 -3.95 -10.64
CA TYR A 59 -3.22 -4.29 -9.31
C TYR A 59 -4.53 -3.56 -8.94
N GLN A 60 -4.67 -2.30 -9.34
CA GLN A 60 -5.91 -1.54 -9.18
C GLN A 60 -7.06 -2.22 -9.95
N GLN A 61 -6.82 -2.63 -11.19
CA GLN A 61 -7.83 -3.38 -11.97
C GLN A 61 -8.28 -4.67 -11.27
N ILE A 62 -7.37 -5.36 -10.58
CA ILE A 62 -7.71 -6.55 -9.78
C ILE A 62 -8.56 -6.15 -8.56
N ILE A 63 -8.17 -5.11 -7.83
CA ILE A 63 -8.93 -4.59 -6.69
C ILE A 63 -10.36 -4.25 -7.12
N ASP A 64 -10.51 -3.52 -8.23
CA ASP A 64 -11.81 -3.10 -8.76
C ASP A 64 -12.64 -4.31 -9.20
N ALA A 65 -12.04 -5.23 -9.97
CA ALA A 65 -12.72 -6.42 -10.47
C ALA A 65 -13.16 -7.38 -9.35
N LYS A 66 -12.49 -7.33 -8.19
CA LYS A 66 -12.82 -8.15 -7.01
C LYS A 66 -13.68 -7.41 -5.99
N GLY A 67 -13.97 -6.13 -6.20
CA GLY A 67 -14.71 -5.31 -5.23
C GLY A 67 -13.95 -5.11 -3.92
N TRP A 68 -12.62 -5.13 -3.94
CA TRP A 68 -11.79 -4.97 -2.75
C TRP A 68 -11.52 -3.50 -2.38
N GLY A 69 -11.99 -2.55 -3.18
CA GLY A 69 -11.72 -1.11 -2.99
C GLY A 69 -12.22 -0.55 -1.66
N ASP A 70 -13.17 -1.22 -0.99
CA ASP A 70 -13.67 -0.82 0.34
C ASP A 70 -12.73 -1.23 1.50
N PHE A 71 -11.81 -2.16 1.22
CA PHE A 71 -10.91 -2.77 2.20
C PHE A 71 -9.45 -2.48 1.90
N LEU A 72 -9.10 -2.32 0.62
CA LEU A 72 -7.73 -2.24 0.14
C LEU A 72 -7.55 -1.07 -0.82
N GLU A 73 -6.58 -0.22 -0.52
CA GLU A 73 -6.22 0.94 -1.34
C GLU A 73 -4.74 0.93 -1.72
N ILE A 74 -4.42 1.49 -2.89
CA ILE A 74 -3.04 1.80 -3.28
C ILE A 74 -2.79 3.27 -2.94
N VAL A 75 -1.84 3.53 -2.05
CA VAL A 75 -1.47 4.86 -1.57
C VAL A 75 -0.17 5.29 -2.25
N PRO A 76 -0.22 6.26 -3.17
CA PRO A 76 0.98 6.80 -3.78
C PRO A 76 1.74 7.71 -2.80
N CYS A 77 3.08 7.60 -2.82
CA CYS A 77 4.04 8.51 -2.20
C CYS A 77 5.14 8.85 -3.21
N GLU A 78 5.68 10.07 -3.12
CA GLU A 78 6.85 10.46 -3.91
C GLU A 78 8.16 10.15 -3.18
N ASP A 79 8.13 10.24 -1.84
CA ASP A 79 9.27 9.97 -0.96
C ASP A 79 8.85 9.04 0.19
N GLU A 80 9.78 8.21 0.67
CA GLU A 80 9.57 7.36 1.84
C GLU A 80 9.24 8.17 3.11
N ASN A 81 9.78 9.38 3.22
CA ASN A 81 9.50 10.30 4.31
C ASN A 81 8.04 10.80 4.30
N ASP A 82 7.38 10.75 3.15
CA ASP A 82 5.98 11.18 2.99
C ASP A 82 4.98 10.07 3.29
N ILE A 83 5.43 8.83 3.49
CA ILE A 83 4.56 7.67 3.75
C ILE A 83 3.57 7.92 4.90
N PRO A 84 3.97 8.44 6.09
CA PRO A 84 3.03 8.68 7.18
C PRO A 84 1.93 9.68 6.80
N VAL A 85 2.29 10.73 6.05
CA VAL A 85 1.36 11.77 5.62
C VAL A 85 0.41 11.23 4.55
N ALA A 86 0.93 10.48 3.57
CA ALA A 86 0.15 9.86 2.52
C ALA A 86 -0.87 8.86 3.08
N LEU A 87 -0.44 7.99 3.99
CA LEU A 87 -1.31 7.03 4.69
C LEU A 87 -2.38 7.74 5.52
N PHE A 88 -2.02 8.82 6.22
CA PHE A 88 -2.98 9.61 7.00
C PHE A 88 -4.06 10.24 6.11
N LYS A 89 -3.67 10.82 4.96
CA LYS A 89 -4.60 11.39 3.98
C LYS A 89 -5.52 10.32 3.38
N ALA A 90 -4.99 9.15 3.07
CA ALA A 90 -5.75 8.04 2.49
C ALA A 90 -6.82 7.51 3.47
N ALA A 91 -6.42 7.24 4.71
CA ALA A 91 -7.32 6.75 5.75
C ALA A 91 -8.45 7.75 6.09
N THR A 92 -8.16 9.05 6.12
CA THR A 92 -9.18 10.08 6.36
C THR A 92 -10.14 10.25 5.18
N THR A 93 -9.69 10.03 3.94
CA THR A 93 -10.52 10.08 2.73
C THR A 93 -11.48 8.88 2.62
N ASN A 94 -11.10 7.69 3.10
CA ASN A 94 -12.00 6.54 3.11
C ASN A 94 -13.02 6.59 4.24
N ASN A 95 -12.67 7.20 5.38
CA ASN A 95 -13.61 7.39 6.49
C ASN A 95 -14.75 8.35 6.14
N THR A 96 -14.50 9.37 5.29
CA THR A 96 -15.56 10.28 4.83
C THR A 96 -16.53 9.65 3.84
N LYS A 97 -16.13 8.59 3.12
CA LYS A 97 -17.04 7.79 2.27
C LYS A 97 -17.95 6.87 3.09
N LYS A 98 -17.53 6.47 4.29
CA LYS A 98 -18.28 5.61 5.21
C LYS A 98 -18.98 6.46 6.28
N THR A 99 -19.96 7.26 5.86
CA THR A 99 -20.83 8.00 6.80
C THR A 99 -21.52 7.02 7.75
N GLY A 100 -21.05 6.91 9.00
CA GLY A 100 -21.80 6.27 10.09
C GLY A 100 -21.03 5.36 11.05
N ALA A 101 -19.70 5.20 10.96
CA ALA A 101 -18.96 4.34 11.90
C ALA A 101 -17.82 5.10 12.59
N GLU A 102 -18.11 5.61 13.80
CA GLU A 102 -17.11 5.97 14.80
C GLU A 102 -16.48 4.68 15.36
N THR A 103 -15.53 4.09 14.64
CA THR A 103 -14.63 3.10 15.26
C THR A 103 -13.42 2.92 14.38
N SER A 104 -12.25 3.09 15.01
CA SER A 104 -10.89 2.96 14.47
C SER A 104 -10.80 1.97 13.30
N LEU A 105 -10.90 2.49 12.08
CA LEU A 105 -10.83 1.70 10.86
C LEU A 105 -9.35 1.42 10.56
N ILE A 106 -8.97 0.16 10.68
CA ILE A 106 -7.72 -0.33 10.12
C ILE A 106 -7.90 -0.30 8.59
N SER A 107 -7.38 0.75 7.94
CA SER A 107 -7.24 0.76 6.48
C SER A 107 -6.13 -0.20 6.10
N TRP A 108 -6.38 -1.06 5.10
CA TRP A 108 -5.31 -1.83 4.47
C TRP A 108 -4.82 -1.05 3.26
N SER A 109 -3.54 -0.71 3.28
CA SER A 109 -2.96 0.18 2.28
C SER A 109 -1.70 -0.44 1.71
N PHE A 110 -1.61 -0.51 0.38
CA PHE A 110 -0.35 -0.74 -0.30
C PHE A 110 0.32 0.59 -0.62
N VAL A 111 1.49 0.80 -0.04
CA VAL A 111 2.27 2.03 -0.25
C VAL A 111 3.13 1.87 -1.49
N ARG A 112 3.07 2.82 -2.42
CA ARG A 112 3.95 2.88 -3.59
C ARG A 112 4.76 4.17 -3.56
N CYS A 113 6.04 4.01 -3.23
CA CYS A 113 7.12 4.86 -3.65
C CYS A 113 7.99 3.99 -4.61
#